data_AF-A0A315B052-F1
#
_entry.id   AF-A0A315B052-F1
#
_cell.length_a   1.000
_cell.length_b   1.000
_cell.length_c   1.000
_cell.angle_alpha   90.00
_cell.angle_beta   90.00
_cell.angle_gamma   90.00
#
_symmetry.space_group_name_H-M   'P 1'
#
loop_
_entity.id
_entity.type
_entity.pdbx_description
1 polymer ?
#
loop_
_entity_poly.entity_id
_entity_poly.type
_entity_poly.pdbx_seq_one_letter_code
_entity_poly.pdbx_strand_id
1 'polypeptide(L)'
;MKRHVALTVLAFTALCVALSHLRWMPTDNGHLLAIDGRAVDVQGWLADTSNRLRRDCTAVHTLSEQDVLHAQALAAVRAYSPPASRSARLQAARRAGPWILVEVQFDDLLPSVVLMRAVAGRLQIEPQGIWSGQTHPWRAAPLIRSYLARQVPSAPPELLACFEPQLVH
;
A
#
# COMPACT_ATOMS: atom_id res chain seq x y z
N MET A 1 -31.34 -1.57 46.87
CA MET A 1 -31.29 -1.79 45.40
C MET A 1 -31.12 -3.28 45.13
N LYS A 2 -31.91 -3.90 44.23
CA LYS A 2 -31.77 -5.35 43.96
C LYS A 2 -30.47 -5.61 43.20
N ARG A 3 -29.74 -6.68 43.54
CA ARG A 3 -28.41 -7.01 42.98
C ARG A 3 -28.38 -7.05 41.45
N HIS A 4 -29.43 -7.54 40.81
CA HIS A 4 -29.53 -7.56 39.35
C HIS A 4 -29.59 -6.16 38.74
N VAL A 5 -30.25 -5.19 39.38
CA VAL A 5 -30.31 -3.80 38.91
C VAL A 5 -28.92 -3.17 38.94
N ALA A 6 -28.17 -3.38 40.03
CA ALA A 6 -26.80 -2.87 40.15
C ALA A 6 -25.87 -3.47 39.07
N LEU A 7 -25.98 -4.78 38.81
CA LEU A 7 -25.20 -5.46 37.77
C LEU A 7 -25.54 -4.98 36.36
N THR A 8 -26.83 -4.80 36.05
CA THR A 8 -27.25 -4.27 34.75
C THR A 8 -26.76 -2.84 34.53
N VAL A 9 -26.86 -1.98 35.56
CA VAL A 9 -26.35 -0.60 35.49
C VAL A 9 -24.84 -0.58 35.31
N LEU A 10 -24.10 -1.43 36.04
CA LEU A 10 -22.64 -1.53 35.90
C LEU A 10 -22.25 -1.99 34.48
N ALA A 11 -22.90 -3.03 33.96
CA ALA A 11 -22.63 -3.53 32.60
C ALA A 11 -22.93 -2.46 31.54
N PHE A 12 -24.05 -1.75 31.67
CA PHE A 12 -24.41 -0.68 30.75
C PHE A 12 -23.41 0.49 30.82
N THR A 13 -23.04 0.91 32.03
CA THR A 13 -22.05 1.98 32.23
C THR A 13 -20.69 1.60 31.64
N ALA A 14 -20.23 0.37 31.88
CA ALA A 14 -18.98 -0.14 31.30
C ALA A 14 -19.03 -0.15 29.76
N LEU A 15 -20.15 -0.57 29.17
CA LEU A 15 -20.35 -0.52 27.73
C LEU A 15 -20.34 0.91 27.19
N CYS A 16 -21.04 1.85 27.84
CA CYS A 16 -21.04 3.27 27.43
C CYS A 16 -19.64 3.89 27.51
N VAL A 17 -18.89 3.62 28.58
CA VAL A 17 -17.50 4.09 28.70
C VAL A 17 -16.66 3.50 27.57
N ALA A 18 -16.71 2.18 27.34
CA ALA A 18 -15.97 1.54 26.25
C ALA A 18 -16.29 2.14 24.87
N LEU A 19 -17.57 2.39 24.58
CA LEU A 19 -18.00 3.01 23.33
C LEU A 19 -17.56 4.48 23.20
N SER A 20 -17.39 5.22 24.31
CA SER A 20 -16.94 6.61 24.28
C SER A 20 -15.48 6.77 23.78
N HIS A 21 -14.68 5.71 23.87
CA HIS A 21 -13.31 5.67 23.35
C HIS A 21 -13.24 5.40 21.84
N LEU A 22 -14.36 5.05 21.20
CA LEU A 22 -14.45 4.78 19.78
C LEU A 22 -15.02 5.99 19.04
N ARG A 23 -14.24 6.58 18.15
CA ARG A 23 -14.71 7.69 17.30
C ARG A 23 -14.54 7.34 15.83
N TRP A 24 -15.62 7.43 15.07
CA TRP A 24 -15.57 7.31 13.62
C TRP A 24 -15.04 8.60 12.99
N MET A 25 -14.06 8.50 12.10
CA MET A 25 -13.43 9.65 11.45
C MET A 25 -13.57 9.52 9.93
N PRO A 26 -14.49 10.27 9.29
CA PRO A 26 -14.52 10.38 7.83
C PRO A 26 -13.33 11.22 7.36
N THR A 27 -12.74 10.81 6.24
CA THR A 27 -11.57 11.43 5.62
C THR A 27 -11.66 11.27 4.10
N ASP A 28 -10.75 11.92 3.37
CA ASP A 28 -10.74 11.87 1.91
C ASP A 28 -10.48 10.47 1.35
N ASN A 29 -9.72 9.63 2.08
CA ASN A 29 -9.36 8.27 1.66
C ASN A 29 -10.29 7.17 2.22
N GLY A 30 -11.33 7.55 2.98
CA GLY A 30 -12.30 6.63 3.54
C GLY A 30 -12.59 6.88 5.02
N HIS A 31 -12.72 5.80 5.80
CA HIS A 31 -13.05 5.88 7.22
C HIS A 31 -11.95 5.30 8.10
N LEU A 32 -11.59 6.04 9.13
CA LEU A 32 -10.71 5.57 10.20
C LEU A 32 -11.53 5.40 11.48
N LEU A 33 -11.14 4.41 12.28
CA LEU A 33 -11.64 4.24 13.64
C LEU A 33 -10.59 4.79 14.59
N ALA A 34 -10.91 5.85 15.31
CA ALA A 34 -10.07 6.29 16.42
C ALA A 34 -10.40 5.48 17.67
N ILE A 35 -9.40 4.84 18.24
CA ILE A 35 -9.46 4.13 19.52
C ILE A 35 -8.53 4.88 20.46
N ASP A 36 -9.06 5.45 21.55
CA ASP A 36 -8.28 6.26 22.49
C ASP A 36 -7.50 7.41 21.80
N GLY A 37 -8.13 8.01 20.78
CA GLY A 37 -7.54 9.11 20.00
C GLY A 37 -6.49 8.68 18.97
N ARG A 38 -6.17 7.39 18.85
CA ARG A 38 -5.28 6.86 17.80
C ARG A 38 -6.09 6.36 16.61
N ALA A 39 -5.81 6.91 15.43
CA ALA A 39 -6.48 6.49 14.21
C ALA A 39 -6.01 5.09 13.76
N VAL A 40 -6.97 4.22 13.46
CA VAL A 40 -6.75 2.84 13.00
C VAL A 40 -7.53 2.59 11.73
N ASP A 41 -6.84 2.08 10.72
CA ASP A 41 -7.43 1.69 9.44
C ASP A 41 -7.95 0.24 9.47
N VAL A 42 -9.15 0.07 10.02
CA VAL A 42 -9.85 -1.23 10.11
C VAL A 42 -10.25 -1.72 8.71
N GLN A 43 -10.68 -0.81 7.84
CA GLN A 43 -11.09 -1.14 6.48
C GLN A 43 -9.90 -1.68 5.67
N GLY A 44 -8.75 -1.01 5.73
CA GLY A 44 -7.53 -1.45 5.10
C GLY A 44 -7.01 -2.77 5.67
N TRP A 45 -7.11 -3.00 6.99
CA TRP A 45 -6.78 -4.30 7.57
C TRP A 45 -7.63 -5.43 7.00
N LEU A 46 -8.95 -5.24 6.89
CA LEU A 46 -9.86 -6.22 6.30
C LEU A 46 -9.56 -6.46 4.82
N ALA A 47 -9.41 -5.38 4.04
CA ALA A 47 -9.12 -5.46 2.61
C ALA A 47 -7.80 -6.19 2.33
N ASP A 48 -6.75 -5.85 3.07
CA ASP A 48 -5.43 -6.44 2.93
C ASP A 48 -5.41 -7.91 3.36
N THR A 49 -6.10 -8.25 4.44
CA THR A 49 -6.24 -9.63 4.91
C THR A 49 -7.02 -10.47 3.89
N SER A 50 -8.12 -9.96 3.37
CA SER A 50 -8.90 -10.64 2.33
C SER A 50 -8.08 -10.84 1.06
N ASN A 51 -7.32 -9.84 0.63
CA ASN A 51 -6.42 -9.94 -0.52
C ASN A 51 -5.37 -11.03 -0.32
N ARG A 52 -4.67 -11.08 0.82
CA ARG A 52 -3.66 -12.12 1.09
C ARG A 52 -4.23 -13.54 1.01
N LEU A 53 -5.47 -13.74 1.44
CA LEU A 53 -6.13 -15.03 1.43
C LEU A 53 -6.61 -15.47 0.04
N ARG A 54 -6.85 -14.52 -0.88
CA ARG A 54 -7.47 -14.78 -2.19
C ARG A 54 -6.55 -14.57 -3.38
N ARG A 55 -5.44 -13.84 -3.21
CA ARG A 55 -4.54 -13.51 -4.30
C ARG A 55 -3.92 -14.76 -4.89
N ASP A 56 -3.79 -14.76 -6.19
CA ASP A 56 -2.99 -15.73 -6.94
C ASP A 56 -1.76 -15.00 -7.50
N CYS A 57 -0.58 -15.46 -7.10
CA CYS A 57 0.71 -14.88 -7.50
C CYS A 57 1.47 -15.77 -8.48
N THR A 58 0.85 -16.80 -9.06
CA THR A 58 1.52 -17.74 -9.97
C THR A 58 2.11 -17.07 -11.21
N ALA A 59 1.46 -16.03 -11.73
CA ALA A 59 1.93 -15.23 -12.87
C ALA A 59 2.87 -14.07 -12.47
N VAL A 60 3.15 -13.89 -11.18
CA VAL A 60 3.96 -12.79 -10.65
C VAL A 60 5.32 -13.30 -10.22
N HIS A 61 6.37 -12.76 -10.84
CA HIS A 61 7.75 -13.13 -10.54
C HIS A 61 8.46 -12.00 -9.82
N THR A 62 9.15 -12.32 -8.73
CA THR A 62 10.10 -11.39 -8.10
C THR A 62 11.34 -11.27 -8.97
N LEU A 63 11.80 -10.05 -9.22
CA LEU A 63 13.05 -9.77 -9.94
C LEU A 63 14.17 -9.59 -8.91
N SER A 64 15.16 -10.47 -8.98
CA SER A 64 16.40 -10.39 -8.22
C SER A 64 17.32 -9.30 -8.77
N GLU A 65 18.31 -8.87 -7.99
CA GLU A 65 19.31 -7.88 -8.44
C GLU A 65 20.16 -8.36 -9.62
N GLN A 66 20.23 -9.67 -9.86
CA GLN A 66 20.96 -10.28 -10.97
C GLN A 66 20.16 -10.24 -12.29
N ASP A 67 18.87 -9.94 -12.23
CA ASP A 67 18.02 -9.90 -13.42
C ASP A 67 18.27 -8.64 -14.25
N VAL A 68 18.44 -8.82 -15.56
CA VAL A 68 18.62 -7.69 -16.49
C VAL A 68 17.47 -6.68 -16.41
N LEU A 69 16.24 -7.17 -16.19
CA LEU A 69 15.07 -6.30 -16.02
C LEU A 69 15.11 -5.49 -14.72
N HIS A 70 15.73 -6.01 -13.66
CA HIS A 70 15.94 -5.26 -12.43
C HIS A 70 16.88 -4.08 -12.67
N ALA A 71 18.02 -4.33 -13.34
CA ALA A 71 18.97 -3.27 -13.70
C ALA A 71 18.35 -2.22 -14.63
N GLN A 72 17.54 -2.64 -15.61
CA GLN A 72 16.82 -1.73 -16.50
C GLN A 72 15.79 -0.88 -15.76
N ALA A 73 15.03 -1.47 -14.85
CA ALA A 73 14.06 -0.73 -14.01
C ALA A 73 14.77 0.31 -13.15
N LEU A 74 15.87 -0.07 -12.50
CA LEU A 74 16.67 0.85 -11.69
C LEU A 74 17.22 2.02 -12.54
N ALA A 75 17.76 1.72 -13.72
CA ALA A 75 18.25 2.74 -14.63
C ALA A 75 17.14 3.70 -15.08
N ALA A 76 15.95 3.19 -15.39
CA ALA A 76 14.79 3.99 -15.76
C ALA A 76 14.38 4.95 -14.62
N VAL A 77 14.33 4.46 -13.37
CA VAL A 77 14.02 5.30 -12.19
C VAL A 77 15.07 6.39 -12.01
N ARG A 78 16.37 6.05 -12.07
CA ARG A 78 17.45 7.02 -11.90
C ARG A 78 17.42 8.11 -12.97
N ALA A 79 17.00 7.78 -14.19
CA ALA A 79 16.90 8.71 -15.30
C ALA A 79 15.63 9.57 -15.32
N TYR A 80 14.59 9.20 -14.57
CA TYR A 80 13.26 9.83 -14.72
C TYR A 80 13.21 11.30 -14.26
N SER A 81 13.81 11.65 -13.11
CA SER A 81 13.80 13.01 -12.58
C SER A 81 15.05 13.34 -11.73
N PRO A 82 16.24 13.43 -12.36
CA PRO A 82 17.48 13.80 -11.66
C PRO A 82 17.42 15.27 -11.17
N PRO A 83 18.19 15.65 -10.13
CA PRO A 83 19.31 14.91 -9.57
C PRO A 83 18.96 13.88 -8.48
N ALA A 84 17.91 14.13 -7.69
CA ALA A 84 17.63 13.34 -6.49
C ALA A 84 17.30 11.86 -6.81
N SER A 85 16.71 11.57 -7.98
CA SER A 85 16.45 10.20 -8.44
C SER A 85 17.71 9.35 -8.64
N ARG A 86 18.92 9.94 -8.75
CA ARG A 86 20.16 9.18 -8.94
C ARG A 86 20.50 8.27 -7.75
N SER A 87 20.06 8.65 -6.55
CA SER A 87 20.22 7.85 -5.33
C SER A 87 19.34 6.60 -5.27
N ALA A 88 18.43 6.42 -6.24
CA ALA A 88 17.45 5.33 -6.22
C ALA A 88 18.10 3.97 -5.97
N ARG A 89 17.45 3.19 -5.12
CA ARG A 89 17.73 1.78 -4.84
C ARG A 89 16.39 1.03 -4.86
N LEU A 90 16.29 -0.03 -5.64
CA LEU A 90 15.10 -0.88 -5.64
C LEU A 90 15.15 -1.77 -4.39
N GLN A 91 14.07 -1.78 -3.61
CA GLN A 91 13.94 -2.66 -2.44
C GLN A 91 13.14 -3.92 -2.78
N ALA A 92 12.16 -3.76 -3.66
CA ALA A 92 11.43 -4.87 -4.25
C ALA A 92 11.15 -4.58 -5.72
N ALA A 93 11.15 -5.64 -6.53
CA ALA A 93 10.79 -5.57 -7.93
C ALA A 93 9.98 -6.82 -8.29
N ARG A 94 8.83 -6.64 -8.92
CA ARG A 94 7.91 -7.72 -9.31
C ARG A 94 7.47 -7.53 -10.74
N ARG A 95 7.28 -8.62 -11.46
CA ARG A 95 6.91 -8.63 -12.87
C ARG A 95 5.69 -9.50 -13.11
N ALA A 96 4.78 -9.04 -13.98
CA ALA A 96 3.74 -9.86 -14.59
C ALA A 96 3.62 -9.50 -16.07
N GLY A 97 3.96 -10.44 -16.96
CA GLY A 97 3.98 -10.20 -18.40
C GLY A 97 4.91 -9.03 -18.79
N PRO A 98 4.40 -7.98 -19.48
CA PRO A 98 5.19 -6.79 -19.84
C PRO A 98 5.29 -5.76 -18.71
N TRP A 99 4.60 -5.97 -17.58
CA TRP A 99 4.51 -5.01 -16.50
C TRP A 99 5.53 -5.31 -15.41
N ILE A 100 6.12 -4.25 -14.86
CA ILE A 100 7.03 -4.31 -13.72
C ILE A 100 6.57 -3.30 -12.69
N LEU A 101 6.50 -3.71 -11.43
CA LEU A 101 6.22 -2.85 -10.29
C LEU A 101 7.43 -2.87 -9.37
N VAL A 102 7.96 -1.70 -9.04
CA VAL A 102 9.13 -1.57 -8.15
C VAL A 102 8.82 -0.68 -6.97
N GLU A 103 9.35 -1.05 -5.81
CA GLU A 103 9.44 -0.19 -4.64
C GLU A 103 10.85 0.38 -4.55
N VAL A 104 10.93 1.70 -4.43
CA VAL A 104 12.17 2.46 -4.55
C VAL A 104 12.41 3.25 -3.27
N GLN A 105 13.62 3.12 -2.74
CA GLN A 105 14.18 4.00 -1.72
C GLN A 105 15.08 5.05 -2.37
N PHE A 106 15.05 6.27 -1.84
CA PHE A 106 15.97 7.35 -2.20
C PHE A 106 16.68 7.86 -0.94
N ASP A 107 17.73 8.65 -1.13
CA ASP A 107 18.40 9.36 -0.02
C ASP A 107 17.58 10.58 0.44
N ASP A 108 17.14 11.41 -0.52
CA ASP A 108 16.49 12.71 -0.23
C ASP A 108 15.01 12.79 -0.63
N LEU A 109 14.44 11.71 -1.19
CA LEU A 109 13.03 11.65 -1.61
C LEU A 109 12.24 10.64 -0.77
N LEU A 110 10.92 10.83 -0.73
CA LEU A 110 10.03 9.85 -0.13
C LEU A 110 10.11 8.51 -0.89
N PRO A 111 10.00 7.38 -0.16
CA PRO A 111 9.86 6.08 -0.80
C PRO A 111 8.72 6.09 -1.79
N SER A 112 8.92 5.43 -2.93
CA SER A 112 7.97 5.47 -4.02
C SER A 112 7.73 4.09 -4.60
N VAL A 113 6.51 3.85 -5.08
CA VAL A 113 6.14 2.65 -5.81
C VAL A 113 5.87 3.04 -7.25
N VAL A 114 6.60 2.44 -8.18
CA VAL A 114 6.62 2.84 -9.58
C VAL A 114 6.18 1.67 -10.45
N LEU A 115 5.12 1.88 -11.21
CA LEU A 115 4.67 0.95 -12.24
C LEU A 115 5.33 1.29 -13.57
N MET A 116 5.78 0.26 -14.27
CA MET A 116 6.46 0.33 -15.54
C MET A 116 5.89 -0.69 -16.50
N ARG A 117 6.03 -0.42 -17.79
CA ARG A 117 5.63 -1.34 -18.85
C ARG A 117 6.69 -1.41 -19.94
N ALA A 118 6.95 -2.61 -20.41
CA ALA A 118 7.73 -2.85 -21.61
C ALA A 118 6.88 -2.52 -22.85
N VAL A 119 7.26 -1.47 -23.57
CA VAL A 119 6.63 -1.04 -24.83
C VAL A 119 7.70 -1.04 -25.92
N ALA A 120 7.46 -1.79 -27.01
CA ALA A 120 8.41 -1.96 -28.12
C ALA A 120 9.82 -2.37 -27.66
N GLY A 121 9.92 -3.27 -26.68
CA GLY A 121 11.18 -3.76 -26.14
C GLY A 121 11.92 -2.79 -25.22
N ARG A 122 11.34 -1.63 -24.89
CA ARG A 122 11.89 -0.66 -23.94
C ARG A 122 11.01 -0.57 -22.71
N LEU A 123 11.63 -0.63 -21.54
CA LEU A 123 10.94 -0.40 -20.27
C LEU A 123 10.68 1.10 -20.09
N GLN A 124 9.42 1.46 -19.86
CA GLN A 124 9.00 2.85 -19.68
C GLN A 124 8.23 2.96 -18.36
N ILE A 125 8.49 4.02 -17.61
CA ILE A 125 7.71 4.37 -16.42
C ILE A 125 6.35 4.86 -16.87
N GLU A 126 5.29 4.35 -16.25
CA GLU A 126 3.94 4.88 -16.43
C GLU A 126 3.77 6.08 -15.50
N PRO A 127 3.71 7.33 -16.01
CA PRO A 127 3.77 8.52 -15.15
C PRO A 127 2.62 8.61 -14.14
N GLN A 128 1.45 8.09 -14.51
CA GLN A 128 0.26 8.03 -13.65
C GLN A 128 0.40 6.91 -12.58
N GLY A 129 1.28 5.94 -12.81
CA GLY A 129 1.51 4.76 -11.97
C GLY A 129 2.60 4.95 -10.92
N ILE A 130 2.76 6.17 -10.40
CA ILE A 130 3.75 6.49 -9.37
C ILE A 130 3.03 6.87 -8.09
N TRP A 131 3.20 6.06 -7.04
CA TRP A 131 2.88 6.47 -5.68
C TRP A 131 4.14 7.00 -5.01
N SER A 132 4.05 8.14 -4.34
CA SER A 132 5.11 8.67 -3.48
C SER A 132 4.47 9.32 -2.26
N GLY A 133 4.91 8.93 -1.07
CA GLY A 133 4.31 9.46 0.16
C GLY A 133 4.26 8.46 1.30
N GLN A 134 4.03 8.99 2.49
CA GLN A 134 3.68 8.21 3.67
C GLN A 134 2.23 7.74 3.57
N THR A 135 1.92 6.64 4.24
CA THR A 135 0.56 6.08 4.24
C THR A 135 -0.13 6.22 5.59
N HIS A 136 0.62 6.41 6.67
CA HIS A 136 0.06 6.51 8.02
C HIS A 136 -1.07 7.57 8.09
N PRO A 137 -2.20 7.25 8.74
CA PRO A 137 -2.53 6.03 9.50
C PRO A 137 -3.11 4.87 8.67
N TRP A 138 -3.18 5.02 7.35
CA TRP A 138 -3.70 4.00 6.44
C TRP A 138 -2.77 2.82 6.29
N ARG A 139 -3.35 1.66 6.01
CA ARG A 139 -2.57 0.50 5.58
C ARG A 139 -2.00 0.75 4.19
N ALA A 140 -0.67 0.72 4.09
CA ALA A 140 0.05 1.00 2.85
C ALA A 140 -0.40 0.13 1.67
N ALA A 141 -0.40 -1.19 1.84
CA ALA A 141 -0.68 -2.13 0.77
C ALA A 141 -2.03 -1.89 0.06
N PRO A 142 -3.19 -1.90 0.76
CA PRO A 142 -4.49 -1.67 0.11
C PRO A 142 -4.62 -0.25 -0.45
N LEU A 143 -4.06 0.76 0.22
CA LEU A 143 -4.10 2.14 -0.25
C LEU A 143 -3.37 2.29 -1.60
N ILE A 144 -2.11 1.86 -1.66
CA ILE A 144 -1.27 1.93 -2.87
C ILE A 144 -1.86 1.08 -3.99
N ARG A 145 -2.30 -0.15 -3.72
CA ARG A 145 -2.94 -1.02 -4.72
C ARG A 145 -4.17 -0.33 -5.34
N SER A 146 -5.03 0.26 -4.49
CA SER A 146 -6.24 0.94 -4.97
C SER A 146 -5.92 2.19 -5.78
N TYR A 147 -4.89 2.95 -5.38
CA TYR A 147 -4.42 4.11 -6.12
C TYR A 147 -3.91 3.70 -7.49
N LEU A 148 -2.99 2.74 -7.56
CA LEU A 148 -2.41 2.28 -8.82
C LEU A 148 -3.45 1.67 -9.76
N ALA A 149 -4.41 0.90 -9.23
CA ALA A 149 -5.50 0.34 -10.01
C ALA A 149 -6.40 1.43 -10.63
N ARG A 150 -6.62 2.55 -9.92
CA ARG A 150 -7.39 3.69 -10.45
C ARG A 150 -6.60 4.49 -11.48
N GLN A 151 -5.31 4.76 -11.22
CA GLN A 151 -4.49 5.58 -12.12
C GLN A 151 -4.06 4.84 -13.39
N VAL A 152 -3.84 3.53 -13.30
CA VAL A 152 -3.43 2.70 -14.42
C VAL A 152 -4.35 1.46 -14.53
N PRO A 153 -5.57 1.62 -15.07
CA PRO A 153 -6.54 0.51 -15.16
C PRO A 153 -6.07 -0.68 -16.02
N SER A 154 -5.06 -0.47 -16.87
CA SER A 154 -4.45 -1.53 -17.69
C SER A 154 -3.41 -2.36 -16.94
N ALA A 155 -3.07 -2.01 -15.69
CA ALA A 155 -2.12 -2.77 -14.88
C ALA A 155 -2.71 -4.15 -14.53
N PRO A 156 -1.91 -5.24 -14.55
CA PRO A 156 -2.41 -6.56 -14.21
C PRO A 156 -2.86 -6.57 -12.73
N PRO A 157 -4.11 -6.95 -12.43
CA PRO A 157 -4.62 -6.94 -11.07
C PRO A 157 -3.82 -7.87 -10.14
N GLU A 158 -3.30 -8.99 -10.66
CA GLU A 158 -2.44 -9.93 -9.93
C GLU A 158 -1.12 -9.29 -9.51
N LEU A 159 -0.51 -8.44 -10.35
CA LEU A 159 0.72 -7.73 -10.03
C LEU A 159 0.53 -6.80 -8.83
N LEU A 160 -0.60 -6.07 -8.81
CA LEU A 160 -0.96 -5.20 -7.71
C LEU A 160 -1.34 -6.01 -6.47
N ALA A 161 -2.14 -7.06 -6.60
CA ALA A 161 -2.56 -7.92 -5.48
C ALA A 161 -1.37 -8.60 -4.76
N CYS A 162 -0.32 -8.94 -5.50
CA CYS A 162 0.88 -9.60 -5.00
C CYS A 162 1.98 -8.64 -4.55
N PHE A 163 1.77 -7.33 -4.68
CA PHE A 163 2.65 -6.31 -4.13
C PHE A 163 2.48 -6.18 -2.62
N GLU A 164 3.57 -6.27 -1.86
CA GLU A 164 3.61 -6.00 -0.42
C GLU A 164 4.69 -4.92 -0.17
N PRO A 165 4.30 -3.71 0.27
CA PRO A 165 5.25 -2.64 0.56
C PRO A 165 6.13 -2.98 1.76
N GLN A 166 7.41 -2.63 1.67
CA GLN A 166 8.43 -2.84 2.71
C GLN A 166 8.93 -1.52 3.32
N LEU A 167 8.80 -0.40 2.61
CA LEU A 167 9.32 0.91 3.02
C LEU A 167 8.22 1.91 3.39
N VAL A 168 7.06 1.77 2.78
CA VAL A 168 5.97 2.74 2.93
C VAL A 168 5.15 2.42 4.17
N HIS A 169 5.21 3.30 5.16
CA HIS A 169 4.46 3.22 6.42
C HIS A 169 3.73 4.53 6.71
#